data_AF-A0AAT9HH30-F1
#
_entry.id   AF-A0AAT9HH30-F1
#
_cell.length_a   1.000
_cell.length_b   1.000
_cell.length_c   1.000
_cell.angle_alpha   90.00
_cell.angle_beta   90.00
_cell.angle_gamma   90.00
#
_symmetry.space_group_name_H-M   'P 1'
#
loop_
_entity.id
_entity.type
_entity.pdbx_description
1 polymer ?
#
loop_
_entity_poly.entity_id
_entity_poly.type
_entity_poly.pdbx_seq_one_letter_code
_entity_poly.pdbx_strand_id
1 'polypeptide(L)'
;MGRQGPGGRGAAVRGAGGVSALAERLGMPAENLITPDTVRRVCWEPPQPGDRQAVASALGAYGARAWQVEQVTPVLVAALASAADA
;
A
#
# COMPACT_ATOMS: atom_id res chain seq x y z
N MET A 1 19.17 -15.44 1.48
CA MET A 1 18.87 -14.01 1.25
C MET A 1 18.11 -13.90 -0.06
N GLY A 2 16.78 -14.02 0.05
CA GLY A 2 15.86 -14.48 -1.00
C GLY A 2 15.70 -13.51 -2.17
N ARG A 3 15.34 -14.08 -3.32
CA ARG A 3 15.24 -13.45 -4.63
C ARG A 3 14.29 -12.24 -4.60
N GLN A 4 14.92 -11.07 -4.63
CA GLN A 4 14.33 -9.75 -4.77
C GLN A 4 13.77 -9.61 -6.20
N GLY A 5 12.47 -9.89 -6.38
CA GLY A 5 11.82 -9.85 -7.69
C GLY A 5 11.44 -8.43 -8.15
N PRO A 6 11.33 -8.17 -9.46
CA PRO A 6 10.91 -6.87 -10.01
C PRO A 6 9.48 -6.45 -9.64
N GLY A 7 8.63 -7.38 -9.17
CA GLY A 7 7.22 -7.13 -8.84
C GLY A 7 6.98 -6.07 -7.74
N GLY A 8 7.84 -6.02 -6.71
CA GLY A 8 7.68 -5.08 -5.59
C GLY A 8 7.83 -3.60 -6.00
N ARG A 9 8.70 -3.32 -6.98
CA ARG A 9 8.87 -1.96 -7.54
C ARG A 9 7.59 -1.48 -8.23
N GLY A 10 6.99 -2.33 -9.06
CA GLY A 10 5.77 -2.00 -9.79
C GLY A 10 4.59 -1.75 -8.86
N ALA A 11 4.42 -2.59 -7.83
CA ALA A 11 3.38 -2.44 -6.83
C ALA A 11 3.51 -1.11 -6.08
N ALA A 12 4.73 -0.72 -5.69
CA ALA A 12 4.94 0.51 -4.93
C ALA A 12 4.68 1.78 -5.74
N VAL A 13 5.08 1.82 -7.02
CA VAL A 13 4.79 2.96 -7.91
C VAL A 13 3.28 3.14 -8.05
N ARG A 14 2.54 2.04 -8.28
CA ARG A 14 1.08 2.09 -8.37
C ARG A 14 0.40 2.43 -7.05
N GLY A 15 0.86 1.84 -5.95
CA GLY A 15 0.37 2.13 -4.61
C GLY A 15 0.54 3.59 -4.25
N ALA A 16 1.72 4.16 -4.49
CA ALA A 16 1.99 5.58 -4.28
C ALA A 16 1.09 6.47 -5.16
N GLY A 17 0.95 6.16 -6.46
CA GLY A 17 0.06 6.91 -7.36
C GLY A 17 -1.40 6.87 -6.93
N GLY A 18 -1.90 5.70 -6.51
CA GLY A 18 -3.27 5.54 -6.01
C GLY A 18 -3.51 6.27 -4.69
N VAL A 19 -2.51 6.29 -3.79
CA VAL A 19 -2.58 7.03 -2.52
C VAL A 19 -2.61 8.54 -2.79
N SER A 20 -1.80 9.04 -3.72
CA SER A 20 -1.84 10.46 -4.11
C SER A 20 -3.21 10.86 -4.65
N ALA A 21 -3.78 10.08 -5.58
CA ALA A 21 -5.11 10.35 -6.13
C ALA A 21 -6.22 10.30 -5.06
N LEU A 22 -6.09 9.40 -4.08
CA LEU A 22 -7.02 9.33 -2.95
C LEU A 22 -6.89 10.55 -2.03
N ALA A 23 -5.67 10.99 -1.74
CA ALA A 23 -5.42 12.16 -0.90
C ALA A 23 -5.97 13.44 -1.54
N GLU A 24 -5.80 13.60 -2.87
CA GLU A 24 -6.41 14.70 -3.63
C GLU A 24 -7.94 14.71 -3.49
N ARG A 25 -8.60 13.54 -3.59
CA ARG A 25 -10.05 13.41 -3.39
C ARG A 25 -10.50 13.74 -1.98
N LEU A 26 -9.65 13.49 -0.99
CA LEU A 26 -9.91 13.81 0.42
C LEU A 26 -9.52 15.25 0.78
N GLY A 27 -8.96 16.04 -0.16
CA GLY A 27 -8.57 17.43 0.06
C GLY A 27 -7.40 17.58 1.03
N MET A 28 -6.47 16.62 1.05
CA MET A 28 -5.31 16.65 1.95
C MET A 28 -4.02 16.20 1.25
N PRO A 29 -2.83 16.57 1.79
CA PRO A 29 -1.57 16.00 1.35
C PRO A 29 -1.51 14.49 1.55
N ALA A 30 -0.88 13.76 0.62
CA ALA A 30 -0.72 12.31 0.71
C ALA A 30 0.01 11.89 1.99
N GLU A 31 0.97 12.68 2.46
CA GLU A 31 1.72 12.44 3.70
C GLU A 31 0.84 12.50 4.96
N ASN A 32 -0.26 13.26 4.92
CA ASN A 32 -1.25 13.30 6.01
C ASN A 32 -2.17 12.07 5.98
N LEU A 33 -2.38 11.49 4.80
CA LEU A 33 -3.16 10.26 4.63
C LEU A 33 -2.34 9.03 5.06
N ILE A 34 -1.14 8.85 4.51
CA ILE A 34 -0.21 7.78 4.90
C ILE A 34 1.22 8.12 4.46
N THR A 35 2.22 7.66 5.21
CA THR A 35 3.60 7.94 4.84
C THR A 35 4.01 7.14 3.59
N PRO A 36 4.80 7.74 2.68
CA PRO A 36 5.29 7.04 1.49
C PRO A 36 6.18 5.83 1.83
N ASP A 37 6.87 5.86 2.98
CA ASP A 37 7.66 4.72 3.46
C ASP A 37 6.78 3.53 3.83
N THR A 38 5.63 3.75 4.47
CA THR A 38 4.68 2.65 4.79
C THR A 38 4.15 1.99 3.52
N VAL A 39 3.78 2.78 2.50
CA VAL A 39 3.36 2.26 1.19
C VAL A 39 4.47 1.43 0.57
N ARG A 40 5.71 1.95 0.56
CA ARG A 40 6.87 1.25 0.01
C ARG A 40 7.11 -0.08 0.72
N ARG A 41 7.06 -0.12 2.05
CA ARG A 41 7.27 -1.35 2.85
C ARG A 41 6.22 -2.41 2.52
N VAL A 42 4.94 -2.05 2.54
CA VAL A 42 3.85 -2.98 2.20
C VAL A 42 3.97 -3.50 0.77
N CYS A 43 4.39 -2.67 -0.19
CA CYS A 43 4.57 -3.11 -1.57
C CYS A 43 5.85 -3.94 -1.80
N TRP A 44 6.90 -3.73 -1.00
CA TRP A 44 8.14 -4.50 -1.09
C TRP A 44 8.07 -5.83 -0.35
N GLU A 45 7.37 -5.85 0.77
CA GLU A 45 7.18 -7.02 1.62
C GLU A 45 5.67 -7.25 1.79
N PRO A 46 4.99 -7.66 0.69
CA PRO A 46 3.55 -7.81 0.70
C PRO A 46 3.13 -8.88 1.71
N PRO A 47 2.11 -8.58 2.54
CA PRO A 47 1.58 -9.58 3.45
C PRO A 47 0.97 -10.73 2.64
N GLN A 48 1.03 -11.94 3.21
CA GLN A 48 0.50 -13.15 2.60
C GLN A 48 -0.60 -13.72 3.51
N PRO A 49 -1.84 -13.89 3.02
CA PRO A 49 -2.32 -13.54 1.66
C PRO A 49 -2.32 -12.03 1.41
N GLY A 50 -2.15 -11.58 0.16
CA GLY A 50 -2.18 -10.17 -0.25
C GLY A 50 -3.58 -9.54 -0.26
N ASP A 51 -4.43 -9.93 0.69
CA ASP A 51 -5.84 -9.52 0.77
C ASP A 51 -6.04 -8.28 1.66
N ARG A 52 -7.29 -7.81 1.71
CA ARG A 52 -7.65 -6.63 2.51
C ARG A 52 -7.31 -6.79 3.99
N GLN A 53 -7.51 -7.97 4.57
CA GLN A 53 -7.30 -8.16 6.00
C GLN A 53 -5.82 -8.12 6.35
N ALA A 54 -4.99 -8.79 5.57
CA ALA A 54 -3.55 -8.83 5.81
C ALA A 54 -2.89 -7.48 5.52
N VAL A 55 -3.31 -6.79 4.45
CA VAL A 55 -2.86 -5.42 4.15
C VAL A 55 -3.27 -4.45 5.25
N ALA A 56 -4.52 -4.50 5.72
CA ALA A 56 -4.98 -3.65 6.81
C ALA A 56 -4.18 -3.88 8.10
N SER A 57 -3.92 -5.16 8.44
CA SER A 57 -3.11 -5.53 9.59
C SER A 57 -1.66 -5.03 9.46
N ALA A 58 -1.06 -5.13 8.27
CA ALA A 58 0.29 -4.63 8.02
C ALA A 58 0.36 -3.10 8.18
N LEU A 59 -0.61 -2.37 7.63
CA LEU A 59 -0.71 -0.92 7.79
C LEU A 59 -0.83 -0.51 9.26
N GLY A 60 -1.69 -1.19 10.02
CA GLY A 60 -1.83 -0.99 11.46
C GLY A 60 -0.54 -1.27 12.23
N ALA A 61 0.18 -2.33 11.87
CA ALA A 61 1.48 -2.66 12.48
C ALA A 61 2.56 -1.59 12.19
N TYR A 62 2.46 -0.87 11.07
CA TYR A 62 3.30 0.28 10.75
C TYR A 62 2.80 1.61 11.36
N GLY A 63 1.77 1.57 12.21
CA GLY A 63 1.27 2.73 12.94
C GLY A 63 0.21 3.55 12.21
N ALA A 64 -0.36 3.05 11.11
CA ALA A 64 -1.48 3.70 10.45
C ALA A 64 -2.72 3.67 11.35
N ARG A 65 -3.42 4.80 11.48
CA ARG A 65 -4.66 4.90 12.26
C ARG A 65 -5.79 4.17 11.55
N ALA A 66 -6.81 3.73 12.29
CA ALA A 66 -7.95 2.99 11.74
C ALA A 66 -8.56 3.64 10.49
N TRP A 67 -8.82 4.96 10.54
CA TRP A 67 -9.36 5.68 9.38
C TRP A 67 -8.40 5.68 8.17
N GLN A 68 -7.08 5.77 8.38
CA GLN A 68 -6.09 5.70 7.29
C GLN A 68 -6.06 4.31 6.69
N VAL A 69 -6.10 3.28 7.54
CA VAL A 69 -6.16 1.88 7.12
C VAL A 69 -7.38 1.64 6.26
N GLU A 70 -8.56 2.08 6.68
CA GLU A 70 -9.81 1.94 5.92
C GLU A 70 -9.73 2.57 4.52
N GLN A 71 -9.12 3.75 4.42
CA GLN A 71 -8.99 4.46 3.15
C GLN A 71 -7.92 3.85 2.24
N VAL A 72 -6.76 3.47 2.77
CA VAL A 72 -5.57 3.09 2.00
C VAL A 72 -5.54 1.60 1.64
N THR A 73 -6.12 0.73 2.47
CA THR A 73 -6.17 -0.72 2.22
C THR A 73 -6.66 -1.09 0.81
N PRO A 74 -7.82 -0.60 0.32
CA PRO A 74 -8.30 -0.98 -1.01
C PRO A 74 -7.35 -0.56 -2.14
N VAL A 75 -6.65 0.56 -1.98
CA VAL A 75 -5.67 1.06 -2.96
C VAL A 75 -4.47 0.11 -3.05
N LEU A 76 -3.92 -0.30 -1.91
CA LEU A 76 -2.74 -1.16 -1.89
C LEU A 76 -3.05 -2.59 -2.34
N VAL A 77 -4.22 -3.12 -1.97
CA VAL A 77 -4.66 -4.45 -2.46
C VAL A 77 -4.76 -4.46 -3.98
N ALA A 78 -5.32 -3.42 -4.60
CA ALA A 78 -5.38 -3.31 -6.06
C ALA A 78 -3.97 -3.23 -6.68
N ALA A 79 -3.07 -2.42 -6.10
CA ALA A 79 -1.70 -2.27 -6.59
C ALA A 79 -0.88 -3.57 -6.52
N LEU A 80 -1.10 -4.36 -5.47
CA LEU A 80 -0.50 -5.67 -5.22
C LEU A 80 -1.06 -6.75 -6.16
N ALA A 81 -2.38 -6.78 -6.36
CA ALA A 81 -3.02 -7.73 -7.29
C ALA A 81 -2.48 -7.57 -8.71
N SER A 82 -2.33 -6.33 -9.19
CA SER A 82 -1.74 -6.07 -10.52
C SER A 82 -0.23 -6.34 -10.62
N ALA A 83 0.48 -6.58 -9.51
CA ALA A 83 1.88 -7.05 -9.53
C ALA A 83 1.98 -8.57 -9.59
N ALA A 84 0.98 -9.29 -9.09
CA ALA A 84 0.96 -10.75 -9.16
C ALA A 84 0.61 -11.27 -10.56
N ASP A 85 -0.02 -10.43 -11.39
CA ASP A 85 -0.42 -10.72 -12.77
C ASP A 85 0.67 -10.43 -13.82
N ALA A 86 1.82 -9.86 -13.41
CA ALA A 86 2.92 -9.43 -14.28
C ALA A 86 4.20 -10.24 -14.06
#